data_AF-A0A8T5GML2-F1
#
_entry.id   AF-A0A8T5GML2-F1
#
_cell.length_a   1.000
_cell.length_b   1.000
_cell.length_c   1.000
_cell.angle_alpha   90.00
_cell.angle_beta   90.00
_cell.angle_gamma   90.00
#
_symmetry.space_group_name_H-M   'P 1'
#
loop_
_entity.id
_entity.type
_entity.pdbx_description
1 polymer ?
#
loop_
_entity_poly.entity_id
_entity_poly.type
_entity_poly.pdbx_seq_one_letter_code
_entity_poly.pdbx_strand_id
1 'polypeptide(L)'
;MGNVISIHRPEMADLHAIGLQIEVPQGATYIDRGDIIDENHRELWGSCISQYLGGKISIEIAVNGLLPHNQKLFARGHEEGHAIMYLGELDLFKNVTDSVGIHLHFMDKEYCTTHDRATRRFLKPGYGTNADFITARKKSFYEKEMIAHAGGLVALVKNSVDPRIIDHVRTKIDERDLDVYPVADVISLF
;
A
#
# COMPACT_ATOMS: atom_id res chain seq x y z
N MET A 1 -39.24 18.92 -17.17
CA MET A 1 -37.86 19.15 -16.69
C MET A 1 -37.32 17.81 -16.21
N GLY A 2 -36.36 17.22 -16.94
CA GLY A 2 -35.80 15.91 -16.59
C GLY A 2 -34.74 16.08 -15.51
N ASN A 3 -34.84 15.30 -14.43
CA ASN A 3 -33.78 15.21 -13.43
C ASN A 3 -32.55 14.56 -14.08
N VAL A 4 -31.49 15.35 -14.29
CA VAL A 4 -30.18 14.83 -14.65
C VAL A 4 -29.60 14.18 -13.40
N ILE A 5 -29.69 12.85 -13.32
CA ILE A 5 -28.97 12.08 -12.31
C ILE A 5 -27.49 12.13 -12.71
N SER A 6 -26.71 12.99 -12.05
CA SER A 6 -25.26 13.00 -12.18
C SER A 6 -24.73 11.71 -11.55
N ILE A 7 -24.37 10.74 -12.39
CA ILE A 7 -23.69 9.53 -11.96
C ILE A 7 -22.23 9.93 -11.75
N HIS A 8 -21.85 10.24 -10.49
CA HIS A 8 -20.44 10.39 -10.13
C HIS A 8 -19.74 9.05 -10.36
N ARG A 9 -18.81 9.01 -11.32
CA ARG A 9 -17.91 7.88 -11.49
C ARG A 9 -16.86 7.93 -10.36
N PRO A 10 -16.51 6.79 -9.75
CA PRO A 10 -15.42 6.76 -8.80
C PRO A 10 -14.11 7.20 -9.46
N GLU A 11 -13.30 7.93 -8.71
CA GLU A 11 -11.92 8.23 -9.09
C GLU A 11 -11.10 6.95 -8.95
N MET A 12 -10.19 6.70 -9.89
CA MET A 12 -9.34 5.52 -9.90
C MET A 12 -7.87 5.95 -9.78
N ALA A 13 -7.09 5.20 -9.00
CA ALA A 13 -5.65 5.37 -8.88
C ALA A 13 -4.91 4.14 -9.42
N ASP A 14 -3.82 4.37 -10.14
CA ASP A 14 -2.95 3.31 -10.64
C ASP A 14 -1.77 3.13 -9.68
N LEU A 15 -1.65 1.94 -9.10
CA LEU A 15 -0.50 1.51 -8.31
C LEU A 15 0.46 0.79 -9.26
N HIS A 16 1.44 1.54 -9.76
CA HIS A 16 2.29 1.13 -10.87
C HIS A 16 3.19 -0.06 -10.55
N ALA A 17 3.79 -0.11 -9.36
CA ALA A 17 4.73 -1.18 -9.00
C ALA A 17 4.01 -2.49 -8.71
N ILE A 18 2.90 -2.43 -7.98
CA ILE A 18 2.01 -3.57 -7.69
C ILE A 18 1.17 -3.95 -8.92
N GLY A 19 1.06 -3.08 -9.93
CA GLY A 19 0.29 -3.32 -11.15
C GLY A 19 -1.19 -3.54 -10.84
N LEU A 20 -1.79 -2.61 -10.10
CA LEU A 20 -3.18 -2.65 -9.65
C LEU A 20 -3.85 -1.29 -9.90
N GLN A 21 -5.10 -1.30 -10.35
CA GLN A 21 -5.93 -0.10 -10.37
C GLN A 21 -6.94 -0.21 -9.23
N ILE A 22 -7.02 0.83 -8.40
CA ILE A 22 -7.86 0.86 -7.21
C ILE A 22 -8.83 2.03 -7.23
N GLU A 23 -9.96 1.87 -6.54
CA GLU A 23 -10.90 2.96 -6.33
C GLU A 23 -10.37 3.91 -5.25
N VAL A 24 -10.46 5.22 -5.50
CA VAL A 24 -10.20 6.26 -4.50
C VAL A 24 -11.56 6.67 -3.91
N PRO A 25 -11.84 6.36 -2.62
CA PRO A 25 -13.10 6.74 -2.01
C PRO A 25 -13.31 8.27 -2.05
N GLN A 26 -14.57 8.72 -2.13
CA GLN A 26 -14.91 10.15 -2.27
C GLN A 26 -14.31 11.08 -1.18
N GLY A 27 -14.05 10.56 0.03
CA GLY A 27 -13.37 11.29 1.10
C GLY A 27 -11.86 11.09 1.13
N ALA A 28 -11.26 10.56 0.07
CA ALA A 28 -9.84 10.38 -0.07
C ALA A 28 -9.28 11.17 -1.25
N THR A 29 -8.00 11.48 -1.16
CA THR A 29 -7.17 11.93 -2.26
C THR A 29 -5.92 11.07 -2.26
N TYR A 30 -5.58 10.53 -3.42
CA TYR A 30 -4.35 9.78 -3.62
C TYR A 30 -3.40 10.62 -4.47
N ILE A 31 -2.16 10.76 -4.01
CA ILE A 31 -1.12 11.51 -4.68
C ILE A 31 0.12 10.63 -4.77
N ASP A 32 0.53 10.34 -5.99
CA ASP A 32 1.80 9.71 -6.27
C ASP A 32 2.82 10.78 -6.66
N ARG A 33 3.81 11.02 -5.79
CA ARG A 33 4.87 11.99 -6.07
C ARG A 33 5.98 11.41 -6.93
N GLY A 34 5.98 10.11 -7.17
CA GLY A 34 7.04 9.41 -7.89
C GLY A 34 8.36 9.42 -7.13
N ASP A 35 9.43 9.54 -7.90
CA ASP A 35 10.80 9.58 -7.42
C ASP A 35 11.17 11.00 -6.99
N ILE A 36 11.47 11.19 -5.71
CA ILE A 36 11.92 12.48 -5.15
C ILE A 36 13.41 12.41 -4.83
N ILE A 37 14.14 13.45 -5.21
CA ILE A 37 15.53 13.67 -4.78
C ILE A 37 15.51 14.80 -3.75
N ASP A 38 15.58 14.44 -2.47
CA ASP A 38 15.80 15.40 -1.39
C ASP A 38 17.16 15.15 -0.75
N GLU A 39 18.01 16.18 -0.78
CA GLU A 39 19.37 16.15 -0.24
C GLU A 39 19.41 15.86 1.28
N ASN A 40 18.30 16.10 1.99
CA ASN A 40 18.13 15.86 3.42
C ASN A 40 17.50 14.49 3.76
N HIS A 41 16.93 13.76 2.78
CA HIS A 41 16.26 12.48 2.99
C HIS A 41 17.06 11.27 2.46
N ARG A 42 18.38 11.38 2.38
CA ARG A 42 19.27 10.30 1.89
C ARG A 42 19.06 8.95 2.59
N GLU A 43 18.57 8.95 3.83
CA GLU A 43 18.36 7.74 4.63
C GLU A 43 16.97 7.09 4.43
N LEU A 44 15.98 7.80 3.88
CA LEU A 44 14.65 7.23 3.66
C LEU A 44 14.57 6.57 2.28
N TRP A 45 14.05 5.34 2.22
CA TRP A 45 13.80 4.65 0.95
C TRP A 45 12.51 5.14 0.26
N GLY A 46 11.48 5.42 1.06
CA GLY A 46 10.19 5.92 0.62
C GLY A 46 9.39 6.47 1.80
N SER A 47 8.20 6.98 1.49
CA SER A 47 7.23 7.37 2.51
C SER A 47 5.81 7.29 1.98
N CYS A 48 4.90 6.83 2.83
CA CYS A 48 3.46 6.89 2.63
C CYS A 48 2.84 7.74 3.75
N ILE A 49 2.56 8.99 3.43
CA ILE A 49 2.02 9.97 4.38
C ILE A 49 0.49 9.92 4.29
N SER A 50 -0.17 9.64 5.42
CA SER A 50 -1.63 9.72 5.54
C SER A 50 -2.04 10.85 6.49
N GLN A 51 -2.72 11.87 5.95
CA GLN A 51 -3.20 13.02 6.72
C GLN A 51 -4.72 13.07 6.72
N TYR A 52 -5.33 13.24 7.90
CA TYR A 52 -6.78 13.38 8.04
C TYR A 52 -7.14 14.81 8.43
N LEU A 53 -7.88 15.51 7.57
CA LEU A 53 -8.30 16.90 7.76
C LEU A 53 -9.78 17.04 7.38
N GLY A 54 -10.61 17.35 8.38
CA GLY A 54 -12.02 17.72 8.14
C GLY A 54 -12.87 16.67 7.43
N GLY A 55 -12.67 15.38 7.71
CA GLY A 55 -13.44 14.30 7.05
C GLY A 55 -12.84 13.82 5.74
N LYS A 56 -11.66 14.33 5.35
CA LYS A 56 -10.91 13.87 4.18
C LYS A 56 -9.59 13.26 4.59
N ILE A 57 -9.16 12.22 3.89
CA ILE A 57 -7.81 11.68 3.98
C ILE A 57 -7.03 12.08 2.73
N SER A 58 -5.79 12.53 2.89
CA SER A 58 -4.81 12.60 1.82
C SER A 58 -3.80 11.48 2.03
N ILE A 59 -3.55 10.70 1.00
CA ILE A 59 -2.54 9.64 0.98
C ILE A 59 -1.54 10.01 -0.09
N GLU A 60 -0.32 10.25 0.35
CA GLU A 60 0.78 10.65 -0.51
C GLU A 60 1.87 9.60 -0.43
N ILE A 61 2.28 9.07 -1.58
CA ILE A 61 3.44 8.18 -1.67
C ILE A 61 4.59 8.88 -2.38
N ALA A 62 5.80 8.62 -1.92
CA ALA A 62 7.04 9.10 -2.50
C ALA A 62 8.15 8.07 -2.31
N VAL A 63 9.07 7.97 -3.28
CA VAL A 63 10.22 7.06 -3.20
C VAL A 63 11.50 7.85 -3.44
N ASN A 64 12.58 7.47 -2.77
CA ASN A 64 13.87 8.09 -2.97
C ASN A 64 14.43 7.76 -4.35
N GLY A 65 14.61 8.80 -5.17
CA GLY A 65 15.07 8.70 -6.55
C GLY A 65 16.51 8.20 -6.70
N LEU A 66 17.31 8.24 -5.63
CA LEU A 66 18.72 7.82 -5.61
C LEU A 66 18.91 6.32 -5.36
N LEU A 67 17.85 5.58 -5.04
CA LEU A 67 17.93 4.14 -4.84
C LEU A 67 18.26 3.38 -6.14
N PRO A 68 19.06 2.30 -6.08
CA PRO A 68 19.18 1.31 -7.14
C PRO A 68 17.82 0.77 -7.58
N HIS A 69 17.73 0.31 -8.84
CA HIS A 69 16.47 -0.05 -9.48
C HIS A 69 15.60 -1.01 -8.65
N ASN A 70 16.15 -2.13 -8.18
CA ASN A 70 15.41 -3.12 -7.41
C ASN A 70 14.99 -2.60 -6.02
N GLN A 71 15.83 -1.77 -5.38
CA GLN A 71 15.52 -1.14 -4.09
C GLN A 71 14.37 -0.16 -4.25
N LYS A 72 14.43 0.67 -5.30
CA LYS A 72 13.38 1.62 -5.66
C LYS A 72 12.06 0.92 -5.96
N LEU A 73 12.12 -0.19 -6.70
CA LEU A 73 10.94 -0.97 -7.04
C LEU A 73 10.29 -1.58 -5.78
N PHE A 74 11.09 -2.15 -4.89
CA PHE A 74 10.59 -2.66 -3.62
C PHE A 74 10.00 -1.55 -2.75
N ALA A 75 10.71 -0.42 -2.61
CA ALA A 75 10.24 0.75 -1.86
C ALA A 75 8.91 1.27 -2.41
N ARG A 76 8.77 1.39 -3.74
CA ARG A 76 7.53 1.79 -4.38
C ARG A 76 6.39 0.82 -4.09
N GLY A 77 6.62 -0.48 -4.25
CA GLY A 77 5.62 -1.49 -3.90
C GLY A 77 5.26 -1.45 -2.41
N HIS A 78 6.22 -1.13 -1.54
CA HIS A 78 5.99 -0.99 -0.11
C HIS A 78 5.05 0.18 0.20
N GLU A 79 5.33 1.36 -0.34
CA GLU A 79 4.44 2.52 -0.14
C GLU A 79 3.06 2.33 -0.79
N GLU A 80 2.99 1.68 -1.95
CA GLU A 80 1.72 1.30 -2.57
C GLU A 80 0.92 0.32 -1.68
N GLY A 81 1.59 -0.60 -0.98
CA GLY A 81 0.97 -1.50 -0.01
C GLY A 81 0.36 -0.74 1.18
N HIS A 82 1.02 0.30 1.68
CA HIS A 82 0.42 1.21 2.66
C HIS A 82 -0.81 1.94 2.11
N ALA A 83 -0.73 2.43 0.86
CA ALA A 83 -1.84 3.13 0.23
C ALA A 83 -3.09 2.26 0.09
N ILE A 84 -2.94 0.99 -0.33
CA ILE A 84 -4.02 -0.01 -0.40
C ILE A 84 -4.75 -0.12 0.94
N MET A 85 -4.00 -0.24 2.04
CA MET A 85 -4.58 -0.31 3.37
C MET A 85 -5.33 0.98 3.71
N TYR A 86 -4.78 2.15 3.45
CA TYR A 86 -5.46 3.40 3.78
C TYR A 86 -6.69 3.69 2.91
N LEU A 87 -6.78 3.11 1.71
CA LEU A 87 -7.90 3.28 0.79
C LEU A 87 -8.99 2.21 0.95
N GLY A 88 -8.71 1.12 1.65
CA GLY A 88 -9.69 0.06 1.92
C GLY A 88 -9.84 -0.89 0.75
N GLU A 89 -8.70 -1.39 0.25
CA GLU A 89 -8.59 -2.28 -0.90
C GLU A 89 -7.85 -3.58 -0.57
N LEU A 90 -7.89 -4.02 0.70
CA LEU A 90 -7.17 -5.21 1.15
C LEU A 90 -7.69 -6.49 0.51
N ASP A 91 -8.98 -6.58 0.18
CA ASP A 91 -9.54 -7.77 -0.47
C ASP A 91 -8.99 -7.94 -1.89
N LEU A 92 -8.90 -6.83 -2.61
CA LEU A 92 -8.30 -6.80 -3.93
C LEU A 92 -6.81 -7.12 -3.85
N PHE A 93 -6.10 -6.53 -2.89
CA PHE A 93 -4.68 -6.81 -2.67
C PHE A 93 -4.40 -8.26 -2.28
N LYS A 94 -5.24 -8.86 -1.43
CA LYS A 94 -5.15 -10.28 -1.08
C LYS A 94 -5.18 -11.17 -2.31
N ASN A 95 -6.07 -10.89 -3.26
CA ASN A 95 -6.12 -11.65 -4.52
C ASN A 95 -4.83 -11.51 -5.33
N VAL A 96 -4.24 -10.32 -5.33
CA VAL A 96 -2.95 -10.08 -6.00
C VAL A 96 -1.82 -10.84 -5.31
N THR A 97 -1.71 -10.76 -3.98
CA THR A 97 -0.67 -11.47 -3.22
C THR A 97 -0.80 -12.98 -3.37
N ASP A 98 -2.03 -13.52 -3.31
CA ASP A 98 -2.28 -14.95 -3.51
C ASP A 98 -1.88 -15.40 -4.92
N SER A 99 -2.13 -14.58 -5.95
CA SER A 99 -1.78 -14.90 -7.34
C SER A 99 -0.28 -15.03 -7.59
N VAL A 100 0.55 -14.42 -6.73
CA VAL A 100 2.01 -14.50 -6.78
C VAL A 100 2.60 -15.38 -5.65
N GLY A 101 1.75 -16.14 -4.96
CA GLY A 101 2.14 -17.09 -3.91
C GLY A 101 2.65 -16.44 -2.62
N ILE A 102 2.18 -15.23 -2.30
CA ILE A 102 2.48 -14.53 -1.05
C ILE A 102 1.26 -14.62 -0.13
N HIS A 103 1.42 -15.26 1.03
CA HIS A 103 0.31 -15.53 1.94
C HIS A 103 0.55 -14.94 3.33
N LEU A 104 -0.13 -13.84 3.64
CA LEU A 104 -0.17 -13.27 4.98
C LEU A 104 -1.31 -13.93 5.78
N HIS A 105 -0.98 -14.77 6.76
CA HIS A 105 -1.96 -15.57 7.50
C HIS A 105 -3.07 -14.75 8.17
N PHE A 106 -2.79 -13.51 8.57
CA PHE A 106 -3.79 -12.63 9.20
C PHE A 106 -4.70 -11.91 8.19
N MET A 107 -4.35 -11.91 6.89
CA MET A 107 -5.17 -11.33 5.82
C MET A 107 -6.18 -12.34 5.28
N ASP A 108 -7.02 -12.89 6.14
CA ASP A 108 -8.14 -13.72 5.66
C ASP A 108 -9.24 -12.87 5.00
N LYS A 109 -10.21 -13.54 4.37
CA LYS A 109 -11.31 -12.86 3.65
C LYS A 109 -12.16 -11.98 4.57
N GLU A 110 -12.40 -12.43 5.79
CA GLU A 110 -13.24 -11.71 6.77
C GLU A 110 -12.52 -10.43 7.23
N TYR A 111 -11.23 -10.54 7.51
CA TYR A 111 -10.35 -9.43 7.85
C TYR A 111 -10.37 -8.36 6.76
N CYS A 112 -10.10 -8.75 5.51
CA CYS A 112 -10.03 -7.84 4.38
C CYS A 112 -11.38 -7.14 4.15
N THR A 113 -12.46 -7.92 4.07
CA THR A 113 -13.81 -7.39 3.85
C THR A 113 -14.26 -6.45 4.96
N THR A 114 -13.97 -6.80 6.22
CA THR A 114 -14.35 -5.98 7.38
C THR A 114 -13.58 -4.67 7.40
N HIS A 115 -12.29 -4.73 7.12
CA HIS A 115 -11.45 -3.55 7.02
C HIS A 115 -11.89 -2.63 5.88
N ASP A 116 -12.05 -3.15 4.67
CA ASP A 116 -12.41 -2.36 3.48
C ASP A 116 -13.76 -1.67 3.66
N ARG A 117 -14.73 -2.39 4.23
CA ARG A 117 -16.04 -1.82 4.58
C ARG A 117 -15.92 -0.71 5.61
N ALA A 118 -15.11 -0.88 6.64
CA ALA A 118 -14.90 0.14 7.68
C ALA A 118 -14.21 1.38 7.10
N THR A 119 -13.16 1.21 6.30
CA THR A 119 -12.43 2.30 5.65
C THR A 119 -13.34 3.08 4.71
N ARG A 120 -14.09 2.41 3.84
CA ARG A 120 -15.03 3.07 2.91
C ARG A 120 -16.14 3.82 3.64
N ARG A 121 -16.66 3.28 4.75
CA ARG A 121 -17.64 3.98 5.59
C ARG A 121 -17.03 5.20 6.29
N PHE A 122 -15.84 5.04 6.86
CA PHE A 122 -15.11 6.11 7.53
C PHE A 122 -14.84 7.29 6.58
N LEU A 123 -14.45 6.99 5.35
CA LEU A 123 -14.15 7.98 4.31
C LEU A 123 -15.40 8.53 3.61
N LYS A 124 -16.60 8.08 3.98
CA LYS A 124 -17.85 8.61 3.41
C LYS A 124 -18.39 9.73 4.31
N PRO A 125 -18.48 10.98 3.81
CA PRO A 125 -18.97 12.12 4.60
C PRO A 125 -20.36 11.86 5.18
N GLY A 126 -20.52 12.06 6.49
CA GLY A 126 -21.80 11.89 7.20
C GLY A 126 -22.20 10.45 7.54
N TYR A 127 -21.36 9.44 7.24
CA TYR A 127 -21.65 8.03 7.54
C TYR A 127 -20.66 7.39 8.51
N GLY A 128 -19.39 7.81 8.48
CA GLY A 128 -18.33 7.21 9.30
C GLY A 128 -18.60 7.31 10.79
N THR A 129 -18.34 6.21 11.52
CA THR A 129 -18.44 6.15 12.98
C THR A 129 -17.05 6.05 13.63
N ASN A 130 -16.97 6.29 14.95
CA ASN A 130 -15.74 6.04 15.70
C ASN A 130 -15.31 4.56 15.66
N ALA A 131 -16.27 3.63 15.57
CA ALA A 131 -16.00 2.21 15.41
C ALA A 131 -15.35 1.94 14.04
N ASP A 132 -15.87 2.54 12.97
CA ASP A 132 -15.28 2.45 11.62
C ASP A 132 -13.83 2.98 11.63
N PHE A 133 -13.58 4.12 12.30
CA PHE A 133 -12.22 4.65 12.46
C PHE A 133 -11.29 3.68 13.21
N ILE A 134 -11.74 3.10 14.31
CA ILE A 134 -10.96 2.13 15.09
C ILE A 134 -10.60 0.92 14.22
N THR A 135 -11.57 0.34 13.52
CA THR A 135 -11.35 -0.83 12.66
C THR A 135 -10.43 -0.52 11.48
N ALA A 136 -10.56 0.66 10.86
CA ALA A 136 -9.74 1.09 9.73
C ALA A 136 -8.31 1.50 10.12
N ARG A 137 -8.11 2.14 11.28
CA ARG A 137 -6.83 2.80 11.62
C ARG A 137 -6.04 2.16 12.76
N LYS A 138 -6.69 1.45 13.70
CA LYS A 138 -6.02 0.81 14.85
C LYS A 138 -5.57 -0.63 14.53
N LYS A 139 -4.86 -0.80 13.41
CA LYS A 139 -4.06 -2.01 13.17
C LYS A 139 -2.73 -1.89 13.89
N SER A 140 -2.18 -3.02 14.33
CA SER A 140 -0.85 -3.04 14.92
C SER A 140 0.18 -2.54 13.91
N PHE A 141 1.25 -1.90 14.39
CA PHE A 141 2.35 -1.48 13.52
C PHE A 141 2.85 -2.65 12.66
N TYR A 142 3.01 -3.81 13.30
CA TYR A 142 3.36 -5.07 12.65
C TYR A 142 2.49 -5.40 11.42
N GLU A 143 1.16 -5.45 11.56
CA GLU A 143 0.29 -5.81 10.42
C GLU A 143 0.42 -4.82 9.26
N LYS A 144 0.58 -3.52 9.58
CA LYS A 144 0.72 -2.46 8.58
C LYS A 144 1.99 -2.63 7.75
N GLU A 145 3.11 -2.87 8.42
CA GLU A 145 4.40 -3.09 7.77
C GLU A 145 4.41 -4.39 6.97
N MET A 146 3.82 -5.47 7.48
CA MET A 146 3.75 -6.74 6.74
C MET A 146 2.94 -6.62 5.44
N ILE A 147 1.83 -5.87 5.46
CA ILE A 147 1.06 -5.56 4.25
C ILE A 147 1.92 -4.77 3.25
N ALA A 148 2.67 -3.78 3.73
CA ALA A 148 3.56 -2.99 2.90
C ALA A 148 4.70 -3.84 2.31
N HIS A 149 5.38 -4.66 3.11
CA HIS A 149 6.39 -5.59 2.62
C HIS A 149 5.86 -6.57 1.57
N ALA A 150 4.64 -7.09 1.74
CA ALA A 150 3.99 -7.88 0.71
C ALA A 150 3.80 -7.07 -0.59
N GLY A 151 3.50 -5.78 -0.50
CA GLY A 151 3.42 -4.88 -1.67
C GLY A 151 4.75 -4.76 -2.39
N GLY A 152 5.84 -4.58 -1.62
CA GLY A 152 7.20 -4.59 -2.15
C GLY A 152 7.56 -5.90 -2.84
N LEU A 153 7.23 -7.05 -2.25
CA LEU A 153 7.49 -8.36 -2.84
C LEU A 153 6.65 -8.60 -4.10
N VAL A 154 5.38 -8.20 -4.12
CA VAL A 154 4.54 -8.25 -5.34
C VAL A 154 5.20 -7.45 -6.48
N ALA A 155 5.71 -6.25 -6.18
CA ALA A 155 6.38 -5.41 -7.17
C ALA A 155 7.60 -6.11 -7.77
N LEU A 156 8.45 -6.73 -6.94
CA LEU A 156 9.60 -7.51 -7.42
C LEU A 156 9.17 -8.67 -8.32
N VAL A 157 8.15 -9.44 -7.91
CA VAL A 157 7.66 -10.59 -8.69
C VAL A 157 7.09 -10.16 -10.04
N LYS A 158 6.21 -9.14 -10.07
CA LYS A 158 5.55 -8.70 -11.31
C LYS A 158 6.53 -8.10 -12.32
N ASN A 159 7.63 -7.53 -11.86
CA ASN A 159 8.67 -6.96 -12.71
C ASN A 159 9.79 -7.96 -13.03
N SER A 160 9.61 -9.24 -12.71
CA SER A 160 10.55 -10.32 -13.06
C SER A 160 11.99 -10.06 -12.57
N VAL A 161 12.13 -9.50 -11.36
CA VAL A 161 13.43 -9.35 -10.69
C VAL A 161 14.06 -10.73 -10.46
N ASP A 162 15.39 -10.78 -10.32
CA ASP A 162 16.13 -12.03 -10.06
C ASP A 162 15.45 -12.87 -8.95
N PRO A 163 15.10 -14.14 -9.23
CA PRO A 163 14.45 -15.02 -8.26
C PRO A 163 15.17 -15.12 -6.92
N ARG A 164 16.51 -14.98 -6.89
CA ARG A 164 17.30 -15.03 -5.65
C ARG A 164 17.00 -13.85 -4.73
N ILE A 165 16.73 -12.67 -5.30
CA ILE A 165 16.30 -11.48 -4.54
C ILE A 165 14.89 -11.71 -4.01
N ILE A 166 13.98 -12.20 -4.86
CA ILE A 166 12.58 -12.49 -4.49
C ILE A 166 12.52 -13.49 -3.33
N ASP A 167 13.25 -14.61 -3.44
CA ASP A 167 13.28 -15.66 -2.41
C ASP A 167 13.84 -15.13 -1.08
N HIS A 168 14.90 -14.31 -1.14
CA HIS A 168 15.48 -13.72 0.07
C HIS A 168 14.48 -12.79 0.78
N VAL A 169 13.84 -11.88 0.04
CA VAL A 169 12.82 -10.97 0.59
C VAL A 169 11.65 -11.76 1.16
N ARG A 170 11.20 -12.83 0.47
CA ARG A 170 10.15 -13.71 0.95
C ARG A 170 10.53 -14.37 2.28
N THR A 171 11.74 -14.93 2.40
CA THR A 171 12.21 -15.52 3.66
C THR A 171 12.19 -14.50 4.81
N LYS A 172 12.60 -13.25 4.56
CA LYS A 172 12.56 -12.18 5.58
C LYS A 172 11.15 -11.84 6.04
N ILE A 173 10.21 -11.77 5.11
CA ILE A 173 8.78 -11.57 5.41
C ILE A 173 8.24 -12.75 6.23
N ASP A 174 8.57 -13.99 5.86
CA ASP A 174 8.10 -15.20 6.56
C ASP A 174 8.70 -15.32 7.99
N GLU A 175 9.94 -14.88 8.17
CA GLU A 175 10.63 -14.77 9.47
C GLU A 175 10.09 -13.63 10.35
N ARG A 176 9.16 -12.81 9.83
CA ARG A 176 8.55 -11.66 10.51
C ARG A 176 9.57 -10.58 10.88
N ASP A 177 10.61 -10.45 10.07
CA ASP A 177 11.63 -9.41 10.21
C ASP A 177 11.00 -8.05 9.84
N LEU A 178 10.77 -7.21 10.85
CA LEU A 178 10.20 -5.86 10.68
C LEU A 178 11.25 -4.82 10.31
N ASP A 179 12.54 -5.16 10.41
CA ASP A 179 13.57 -4.26 9.91
C ASP A 179 13.51 -4.32 8.39
N VAL A 180 13.17 -3.18 7.79
CA VAL A 180 13.08 -2.97 6.33
C VAL A 180 14.45 -3.14 5.64
N TYR A 181 15.53 -3.15 6.43
CA TYR A 181 16.91 -2.92 6.02
C TYR A 181 17.81 -4.15 5.71
N PRO A 182 17.55 -5.40 6.15
CA PRO A 182 18.35 -6.56 5.74
C PRO A 182 18.26 -6.87 4.24
N VAL A 183 17.24 -6.33 3.56
CA VAL A 183 17.05 -6.43 2.11
C VAL A 183 17.98 -5.47 1.34
N ALA A 184 18.36 -4.33 1.93
CA ALA A 184 19.24 -3.33 1.32
C ALA A 184 20.63 -3.90 0.97
N ASP A 185 21.19 -4.65 1.91
CA ASP A 185 22.51 -5.27 1.77
C ASP A 185 22.51 -6.36 0.68
N VAL A 186 21.40 -7.09 0.49
CA VAL A 186 21.33 -8.16 -0.52
C VAL A 186 20.96 -7.63 -1.90
N ILE A 187 20.06 -6.64 -1.99
CA ILE A 187 19.74 -6.00 -3.26
C ILE A 187 20.96 -5.24 -3.83
N SER A 188 21.84 -4.70 -2.97
CA SER A 188 23.05 -4.01 -3.42
C SER A 188 24.20 -4.94 -3.83
N LEU A 189 24.10 -6.24 -3.56
CA LEU A 189 25.12 -7.25 -3.91
C LEU A 189 24.95 -7.82 -5.34
N PHE A 190 23.88 -7.45 -6.05
CA PHE A 190 23.58 -7.89 -7.43
C PHE A 190 23.24 -6.70 -8.33
#